data_AF-A0A8X6WPD0-F1
#
_entry.id   AF-A0A8X6WPD0-F1
#
_cell.length_a   1.000
_cell.length_b   1.000
_cell.length_c   1.000
_cell.angle_alpha   90.00
_cell.angle_beta   90.00
_cell.angle_gamma   90.00
#
_symmetry.space_group_name_H-M   'P 1'
#
loop_
_entity.id
_entity.type
_entity.pdbx_description
1 polymer ?
#
loop_
_entity_poly.entity_id
_entity_poly.type
_entity_poly.pdbx_seq_one_letter_code
_entity_poly.pdbx_strand_id
1 'polypeptide(L)'
;MEHTSASVIPNAKQHYLIPRNEGKPYYAKDKDENEFYPVVNGKVEVIPFLYAKDALGNEKYPQDAKGNEIALKAQGKTGWTYAIDKDGNAFYPTDNTGADNILGRYIYKNDGSIKYPLNQEGYPMYETDDTTNDELYSIKNDGSINWGVDREGNQIYAKKENGDEYYPSNGEFACDQFGSPQYASTRDGKVIFPLDAYGNESYIKDDAIGASDVIYMDDVVLDRYAKKKTPEKKFTLFN
;
A
#
# COMPACT_ATOMS: atom_id res chain seq x y z
N MET A 1 -30.93 -34.99 -56.95
CA MET A 1 -29.70 -34.40 -56.37
C MET A 1 -30.11 -33.72 -55.08
N GLU A 2 -30.11 -34.47 -53.98
CA GLU A 2 -30.23 -33.90 -52.64
C GLU A 2 -28.87 -34.11 -51.99
N HIS A 3 -28.12 -33.02 -51.84
CA HIS A 3 -26.83 -33.03 -51.18
C HIS A 3 -27.07 -33.05 -49.67
N THR A 4 -26.70 -34.18 -49.08
CA THR A 4 -26.42 -34.39 -47.66
C THR A 4 -25.64 -33.22 -47.06
N SER A 5 -26.24 -32.50 -46.11
CA SER A 5 -25.55 -31.54 -45.25
C SER A 5 -24.80 -32.32 -44.17
N ALA A 6 -23.51 -32.57 -44.40
CA ALA A 6 -22.64 -33.13 -43.38
C ALA A 6 -22.52 -32.14 -42.21
N SER A 7 -22.90 -32.60 -41.01
CA SER A 7 -22.60 -31.94 -39.75
C SER A 7 -21.09 -31.92 -39.55
N VAL A 8 -20.47 -30.78 -39.80
CA VAL A 8 -19.10 -30.53 -39.36
C VAL A 8 -19.18 -30.14 -37.90
N ILE A 9 -18.88 -31.09 -37.01
CA ILE A 9 -18.57 -30.82 -35.62
C ILE A 9 -17.27 -30.01 -35.62
N PRO A 10 -17.25 -28.72 -35.25
CA PRO A 10 -15.99 -28.02 -35.12
C PRO A 10 -15.37 -28.51 -33.83
N ASN A 11 -14.39 -29.40 -33.97
CA ASN A 11 -13.44 -29.75 -32.94
C ASN A 11 -12.52 -28.52 -32.73
N ALA A 12 -13.09 -27.46 -32.17
CA ALA A 12 -12.40 -26.21 -31.90
C ALA A 12 -11.53 -26.40 -30.66
N LYS A 13 -10.31 -26.89 -30.87
CA LYS A 13 -9.19 -26.35 -30.08
C LYS A 13 -9.25 -24.83 -30.33
N GLN A 14 -9.84 -24.08 -29.41
CA GLN A 14 -9.74 -22.62 -29.40
C GLN A 14 -8.26 -22.30 -29.22
N HIS A 15 -7.57 -22.17 -30.35
CA HIS A 15 -6.32 -21.45 -30.39
C HIS A 15 -6.68 -20.04 -29.94
N TYR A 16 -6.44 -19.72 -28.66
CA TYR A 16 -6.38 -18.35 -28.19
C TYR A 16 -5.22 -17.73 -28.96
N LEU A 17 -5.57 -17.14 -30.10
CA LEU A 17 -4.65 -16.43 -30.96
C LEU A 17 -3.99 -15.39 -30.05
N ILE A 18 -2.67 -15.46 -29.89
CA ILE A 18 -1.84 -14.30 -29.60
C ILE A 18 -1.77 -13.59 -30.95
N PRO A 19 -2.67 -12.68 -31.28
CA PRO A 19 -2.65 -12.09 -32.60
C PRO A 19 -1.46 -11.13 -32.57
N ARG A 20 -0.63 -11.15 -33.60
CA ARG A 20 0.48 -10.20 -33.70
C ARG A 20 -0.06 -8.95 -34.36
N ASN A 21 -0.62 -8.02 -33.58
CA ASN A 21 -0.71 -6.66 -34.09
C ASN A 21 0.70 -6.08 -33.99
N GLU A 22 1.29 -5.73 -35.14
CA GLU A 22 2.64 -5.12 -35.21
C GLU A 22 3.79 -5.96 -34.61
N GLY A 23 3.59 -7.27 -34.42
CA GLY A 23 4.60 -8.17 -33.87
C GLY A 23 4.67 -8.26 -32.34
N LYS A 24 3.82 -7.54 -31.61
CA LYS A 24 3.74 -7.64 -30.14
C LYS A 24 2.63 -8.61 -29.70
N PRO A 25 2.86 -9.44 -28.68
CA PRO A 25 1.82 -10.31 -28.14
C PRO A 25 0.79 -9.47 -27.37
N TYR A 26 -0.48 -9.88 -27.42
CA TYR A 26 -1.57 -9.30 -26.63
C TYR A 26 -2.57 -10.37 -26.18
N TYR A 27 -3.34 -10.07 -25.13
CA TYR A 27 -4.42 -10.93 -24.64
C TYR A 27 -5.74 -10.64 -25.34
N ALA A 28 -6.58 -11.66 -25.49
CA ALA A 28 -7.92 -11.47 -26.04
C ALA A 28 -8.76 -10.54 -25.16
N LYS A 29 -9.66 -9.79 -25.80
CA LYS A 29 -10.54 -8.82 -25.15
C LYS A 29 -12.01 -9.25 -25.19
N ASP A 30 -12.78 -8.87 -24.18
CA ASP A 30 -14.23 -8.93 -24.22
C ASP A 30 -14.85 -7.73 -24.96
N LYS A 31 -16.19 -7.69 -25.03
CA LYS A 31 -16.94 -6.61 -25.69
C LYS A 31 -16.78 -5.24 -25.01
N ASP A 32 -16.30 -5.23 -23.77
CA ASP A 32 -16.13 -4.06 -22.93
C ASP A 32 -14.63 -3.65 -22.89
N GLU A 33 -13.82 -4.18 -23.81
CA GLU A 33 -12.38 -3.93 -23.97
C GLU A 33 -11.48 -4.46 -22.84
N ASN A 34 -11.99 -5.31 -21.95
CA ASN A 34 -11.15 -5.94 -20.92
C ASN A 34 -10.39 -7.12 -21.50
N GLU A 35 -9.07 -7.12 -21.31
CA GLU A 35 -8.25 -8.28 -21.59
C GLU A 35 -8.43 -9.36 -20.51
N PHE A 36 -8.35 -10.61 -20.92
CA PHE A 36 -8.45 -11.77 -20.03
C PHE A 36 -7.33 -12.77 -20.26
N TYR A 37 -6.91 -13.41 -19.17
CA TYR A 37 -5.96 -14.51 -19.23
C TYR A 37 -6.65 -15.77 -19.78
N PRO A 38 -6.09 -16.42 -20.81
CA PRO A 38 -6.64 -17.68 -21.30
C PRO A 38 -6.48 -18.79 -20.25
N VAL A 39 -7.50 -19.63 -20.13
CA VAL A 39 -7.46 -20.82 -19.27
C VAL A 39 -7.42 -22.07 -20.14
N VAL A 40 -6.35 -22.85 -20.02
CA VAL A 40 -6.14 -24.08 -20.79
C VAL A 40 -5.98 -25.24 -19.82
N ASN A 41 -6.87 -26.24 -19.92
CA ASN A 41 -6.90 -27.39 -19.02
C ASN A 41 -6.94 -26.99 -17.52
N GLY A 42 -7.70 -25.93 -17.19
CA GLY A 42 -7.82 -25.41 -15.82
C GLY A 42 -6.59 -24.66 -15.31
N LYS A 43 -5.62 -24.34 -16.17
CA LYS A 43 -4.45 -23.52 -15.83
C LYS A 43 -4.52 -22.18 -16.56
N VAL A 44 -4.20 -21.12 -15.83
CA VAL A 44 -4.05 -19.78 -16.40
C VAL A 44 -2.76 -19.73 -17.20
N GLU A 45 -2.89 -19.43 -18.50
CA GLU A 45 -1.77 -19.27 -19.41
C GLU A 45 -1.37 -17.79 -19.46
N VAL A 46 -0.08 -17.53 -19.27
CA VAL A 46 0.48 -16.18 -19.21
C VAL A 46 1.49 -15.98 -20.33
N ILE A 47 1.43 -14.83 -20.98
CA ILE A 47 2.51 -14.33 -21.81
C ILE A 47 3.54 -13.73 -20.85
N PRO A 48 4.80 -14.20 -20.85
CA PRO A 48 5.84 -13.60 -20.02
C PRO A 48 5.88 -12.07 -20.20
N PHE A 49 6.07 -11.32 -19.11
CA PHE A 49 6.13 -9.83 -19.06
C PHE A 49 4.86 -9.08 -19.40
N LEU A 50 3.81 -9.75 -19.83
CA LEU A 50 2.60 -9.08 -20.25
C LEU A 50 1.50 -9.34 -19.25
N TYR A 51 1.04 -8.28 -18.61
CA TYR A 51 -0.18 -8.28 -17.83
C TYR A 51 -1.39 -7.99 -18.71
N ALA A 52 -2.52 -8.61 -18.39
CA ALA A 52 -3.79 -8.30 -19.03
C ALA A 52 -4.30 -6.96 -18.51
N LYS A 53 -4.92 -6.16 -19.37
CA LYS A 53 -5.46 -4.85 -19.01
C LYS A 53 -6.97 -4.83 -18.84
N ASP A 54 -7.48 -3.97 -17.97
CA ASP A 54 -8.90 -3.59 -17.96
C ASP A 54 -9.21 -2.55 -19.06
N ALA A 55 -10.49 -2.21 -19.20
CA ALA A 55 -10.98 -1.22 -20.15
C ALA A 55 -10.39 0.20 -19.93
N LEU A 56 -9.91 0.49 -18.71
CA LEU A 56 -9.29 1.77 -18.35
C LEU A 56 -7.78 1.79 -18.62
N GLY A 57 -7.21 0.65 -19.00
CA GLY A 57 -5.79 0.48 -19.28
C GLY A 57 -4.95 0.09 -18.06
N ASN A 58 -5.57 -0.19 -16.91
CA ASN A 58 -4.85 -0.73 -15.75
C ASN A 58 -4.49 -2.18 -16.01
N GLU A 59 -3.24 -2.55 -15.73
CA GLU A 59 -2.84 -3.95 -15.74
C GLU A 59 -3.51 -4.70 -14.59
N LYS A 60 -3.61 -6.02 -14.72
CA LYS A 60 -4.20 -6.93 -13.74
C LYS A 60 -3.28 -8.13 -13.60
N TYR A 61 -3.18 -8.69 -12.41
CA TYR A 61 -2.46 -9.93 -12.21
C TYR A 61 -3.27 -11.15 -12.69
N PRO A 62 -2.62 -12.21 -13.20
CA PRO A 62 -3.25 -13.52 -13.28
C PRO A 62 -3.52 -14.05 -11.87
N GLN A 63 -4.57 -14.84 -11.70
CA GLN A 63 -4.94 -15.42 -10.41
C GLN A 63 -4.77 -16.94 -10.41
N ASP A 64 -4.39 -17.52 -9.27
CA ASP A 64 -4.44 -18.97 -9.05
C ASP A 64 -5.87 -19.46 -8.77
N ALA A 65 -6.05 -20.77 -8.64
CA ALA A 65 -7.35 -21.38 -8.37
C ALA A 65 -7.95 -21.00 -7.00
N LYS A 66 -7.17 -20.39 -6.10
CA LYS A 66 -7.62 -19.90 -4.79
C LYS A 66 -7.92 -18.40 -4.80
N GLY A 67 -7.70 -17.72 -5.93
CA GLY A 67 -7.89 -16.28 -6.08
C GLY A 67 -6.68 -15.44 -5.70
N ASN A 68 -5.50 -16.05 -5.46
CA ASN A 68 -4.28 -15.27 -5.20
C ASN A 68 -3.73 -14.71 -6.51
N GLU A 69 -3.38 -13.43 -6.52
CA GLU A 69 -2.71 -12.78 -7.63
C GLU A 69 -1.24 -13.21 -7.74
N ILE A 70 -0.78 -13.45 -8.96
CA ILE A 70 0.55 -13.99 -9.24
C ILE A 70 1.35 -12.95 -10.03
N ALA A 71 2.43 -12.42 -9.46
CA ALA A 71 3.37 -11.64 -10.25
C ALA A 71 4.15 -12.49 -11.25
N LEU A 72 4.42 -11.91 -12.41
CA LEU A 72 5.25 -12.48 -13.44
C LEU A 72 6.74 -12.25 -13.13
N LYS A 73 7.59 -13.22 -13.50
CA LYS A 73 9.05 -13.10 -13.38
C LYS A 73 9.64 -12.50 -14.64
N ALA A 74 10.69 -11.71 -14.47
CA ALA A 74 11.44 -11.23 -15.60
C ALA A 74 12.41 -12.30 -16.19
N GLN A 75 12.46 -12.51 -17.51
CA GLN A 75 13.37 -13.43 -18.22
C GLN A 75 14.78 -12.94 -18.00
N GLY A 76 15.63 -13.86 -17.55
CA GLY A 76 17.05 -13.59 -17.40
C GLY A 76 17.38 -12.51 -16.37
N LYS A 77 16.40 -12.06 -15.58
CA LYS A 77 16.61 -11.15 -14.45
C LYS A 77 16.13 -11.82 -13.17
N THR A 78 16.76 -11.46 -12.06
CA THR A 78 16.42 -11.93 -10.71
C THR A 78 15.22 -11.19 -10.10
N GLY A 79 14.48 -10.41 -10.90
CA GLY A 79 13.43 -9.52 -10.42
C GLY A 79 12.01 -9.93 -10.85
N TRP A 80 11.04 -9.57 -10.01
CA TRP A 80 9.62 -9.62 -10.33
C TRP A 80 9.21 -8.39 -11.13
N THR A 81 8.26 -8.56 -12.05
CA THR A 81 7.57 -7.44 -12.70
C THR A 81 6.28 -7.18 -11.94
N TYR A 82 5.94 -5.92 -11.69
CA TYR A 82 4.67 -5.54 -11.06
C TYR A 82 3.70 -5.03 -12.13
N ALA A 83 2.40 -5.25 -11.90
CA ALA A 83 1.36 -4.66 -12.72
C ALA A 83 1.32 -3.15 -12.45
N ILE A 84 1.05 -2.36 -13.48
CA ILE A 84 0.93 -0.90 -13.37
C ILE A 84 -0.48 -0.42 -13.69
N ASP A 85 -0.93 0.62 -13.00
CA ASP A 85 -2.15 1.34 -13.36
C ASP A 85 -1.97 2.16 -14.64
N LYS A 86 -3.06 2.75 -15.14
CA LYS A 86 -3.05 3.62 -16.34
C LYS A 86 -2.13 4.85 -16.21
N ASP A 87 -1.82 5.27 -14.98
CA ASP A 87 -0.98 6.43 -14.67
C ASP A 87 0.50 6.04 -14.48
N GLY A 88 0.80 4.74 -14.60
CA GLY A 88 2.15 4.17 -14.52
C GLY A 88 2.58 3.78 -13.11
N ASN A 89 1.68 3.79 -12.12
CA ASN A 89 2.03 3.39 -10.75
C ASN A 89 1.96 1.87 -10.61
N ALA A 90 3.05 1.28 -10.13
CA ALA A 90 3.05 -0.13 -9.77
C ALA A 90 2.18 -0.38 -8.53
N PHE A 91 1.56 -1.55 -8.48
CA PHE A 91 0.87 -2.06 -7.30
C PHE A 91 1.30 -3.51 -7.00
N TYR A 92 1.06 -4.00 -5.80
CA TYR A 92 1.40 -5.37 -5.41
C TYR A 92 0.35 -6.35 -5.90
N PRO A 93 0.74 -7.61 -6.19
CA PRO A 93 -0.24 -8.68 -6.24
C PRO A 93 -0.83 -8.87 -4.84
N THR A 94 -2.11 -9.19 -4.75
CA THR A 94 -2.79 -9.50 -3.49
C THR A 94 -3.05 -11.00 -3.33
N ASP A 95 -3.09 -11.48 -2.10
CA ASP A 95 -3.62 -12.80 -1.80
C ASP A 95 -5.17 -12.79 -1.78
N ASN A 96 -5.78 -13.95 -1.60
CA ASN A 96 -7.23 -14.09 -1.54
C ASN A 96 -7.89 -13.45 -0.30
N THR A 97 -7.10 -12.91 0.62
CA THR A 97 -7.57 -12.14 1.79
C THR A 97 -7.46 -10.62 1.56
N GLY A 98 -6.77 -10.20 0.50
CA GLY A 98 -6.52 -8.80 0.17
C GLY A 98 -5.26 -8.21 0.81
N ALA A 99 -4.36 -9.03 1.35
CA ALA A 99 -3.01 -8.60 1.72
C ALA A 99 -2.10 -8.56 0.50
N ASP A 100 -1.18 -7.61 0.48
CA ASP A 100 -0.16 -7.51 -0.55
C ASP A 100 0.86 -8.66 -0.40
N ASN A 101 1.04 -9.43 -1.47
CA ASN A 101 2.09 -10.44 -1.59
C ASN A 101 3.44 -9.76 -1.84
N ILE A 102 4.26 -9.74 -0.79
CA ILE A 102 5.58 -9.11 -0.81
C ILE A 102 6.58 -9.97 -1.56
N LEU A 103 7.06 -9.46 -2.69
CA LEU A 103 8.05 -10.11 -3.54
C LEU A 103 9.41 -9.39 -3.56
N GLY A 104 9.49 -8.27 -2.85
CA GLY A 104 10.64 -7.39 -2.70
C GLY A 104 10.53 -6.57 -1.42
N ARG A 105 11.06 -5.34 -1.40
CA ARG A 105 10.92 -4.43 -0.24
C ARG A 105 9.68 -3.54 -0.41
N TYR A 106 9.83 -2.49 -1.20
CA TYR A 106 8.76 -1.60 -1.65
C TYR A 106 8.68 -1.58 -3.18
N ILE A 107 7.62 -1.02 -3.75
CA ILE A 107 7.52 -0.71 -5.18
C ILE A 107 7.58 0.80 -5.40
N TYR A 108 8.07 1.22 -6.58
CA TYR A 108 8.12 2.63 -6.95
C TYR A 108 6.87 3.01 -7.73
N LYS A 109 6.31 4.16 -7.39
CA LYS A 109 5.31 4.88 -8.18
C LYS A 109 5.99 5.61 -9.33
N ASN A 110 5.19 6.09 -10.28
CA ASN A 110 5.70 6.78 -11.47
C ASN A 110 6.43 8.09 -11.12
N ASP A 111 6.03 8.75 -10.03
CA ASP A 111 6.67 9.96 -9.50
C ASP A 111 8.00 9.69 -8.74
N GLY A 112 8.41 8.43 -8.64
CA GLY A 112 9.60 8.00 -7.91
C GLY A 112 9.41 7.86 -6.40
N SER A 113 8.24 8.19 -5.86
CA SER A 113 7.89 7.86 -4.48
C SER A 113 7.70 6.34 -4.34
N ILE A 114 7.77 5.83 -3.11
CA ILE A 114 7.56 4.41 -2.85
C ILE A 114 6.12 4.16 -2.40
N LYS A 115 5.65 2.93 -2.63
CA LYS A 115 4.45 2.36 -2.03
C LYS A 115 4.87 1.18 -1.16
N TYR A 116 4.49 1.22 0.10
CA TYR A 116 4.63 0.09 1.02
C TYR A 116 3.54 -0.95 0.75
N PRO A 117 3.83 -2.23 0.95
CA PRO A 117 2.81 -3.27 0.90
C PRO A 117 1.85 -3.14 2.09
N LEU A 118 0.61 -3.56 1.90
CA LEU A 118 -0.40 -3.62 2.95
C LEU A 118 -0.57 -5.03 3.52
N ASN A 119 -0.78 -5.14 4.82
CA ASN A 119 -1.20 -6.39 5.46
C ASN A 119 -2.70 -6.68 5.20
N GLN A 120 -3.22 -7.76 5.80
CA GLN A 120 -4.61 -8.22 5.59
C GLN A 120 -5.62 -7.19 6.11
N GLU A 121 -5.27 -6.52 7.19
CA GLU A 121 -6.03 -5.45 7.82
C GLU A 121 -5.98 -4.14 7.01
N GLY A 122 -5.12 -4.03 6.01
CA GLY A 122 -4.99 -2.85 5.15
C GLY A 122 -4.04 -1.78 5.69
N TYR A 123 -3.19 -2.10 6.66
CA TYR A 123 -2.14 -1.22 7.16
C TYR A 123 -0.83 -1.41 6.40
N PRO A 124 -0.03 -0.34 6.22
CA PRO A 124 1.27 -0.45 5.58
C PRO A 124 2.24 -1.28 6.41
N MET A 125 3.07 -2.04 5.71
CA MET A 125 4.15 -2.84 6.27
C MET A 125 5.47 -2.15 5.98
N TYR A 126 6.04 -1.51 7.00
CA TYR A 126 7.35 -0.89 6.93
C TYR A 126 8.47 -1.93 6.98
N GLU A 127 9.67 -1.56 6.51
CA GLU A 127 10.87 -2.36 6.79
C GLU A 127 11.18 -2.30 8.29
N THR A 128 11.81 -3.33 8.85
CA THR A 128 12.23 -3.35 10.25
C THR A 128 13.74 -3.30 10.37
N ASP A 129 14.23 -2.66 11.43
CA ASP A 129 15.63 -2.72 11.84
C ASP A 129 15.95 -4.11 12.40
N ASP A 130 16.94 -4.81 11.83
CA ASP A 130 17.31 -6.17 12.24
C ASP A 130 17.84 -6.26 13.69
N THR A 131 18.19 -5.13 14.30
CA THR A 131 18.74 -5.07 15.67
C THR A 131 17.66 -4.72 16.69
N THR A 132 16.81 -3.73 16.40
CA THR A 132 15.78 -3.27 17.34
C THR A 132 14.39 -3.82 17.07
N ASN A 133 14.16 -4.40 15.89
CA ASN A 133 12.84 -4.76 15.36
C ASN A 133 11.86 -3.58 15.24
N ASP A 134 12.35 -2.34 15.34
CA ASP A 134 11.52 -1.16 15.07
C ASP A 134 11.30 -1.06 13.56
N GLU A 135 10.09 -0.71 13.16
CA GLU A 135 9.80 -0.30 11.79
C GLU A 135 10.62 0.94 11.42
N LEU A 136 10.90 1.13 10.14
CA LEU A 136 11.77 2.16 9.60
C LEU A 136 11.07 2.97 8.52
N TYR A 137 11.12 4.29 8.67
CA TYR A 137 10.74 5.21 7.60
C TYR A 137 11.77 5.19 6.49
N SER A 138 11.30 5.07 5.25
CA SER A 138 12.12 5.42 4.08
C SER A 138 12.12 6.92 3.87
N ILE A 139 13.29 7.52 3.71
CA ILE A 139 13.46 8.97 3.54
C ILE A 139 13.70 9.30 2.06
N LYS A 140 13.06 10.36 1.55
CA LYS A 140 13.25 10.90 0.20
C LYS A 140 14.56 11.70 0.12
N ASN A 141 14.99 12.00 -1.10
CA ASN A 141 16.22 12.77 -1.33
C ASN A 141 16.20 14.18 -0.74
N ASP A 142 15.01 14.76 -0.52
CA ASP A 142 14.82 16.07 0.11
C ASP A 142 14.75 16.02 1.65
N GLY A 143 14.88 14.83 2.24
CA GLY A 143 14.78 14.61 3.69
C GLY A 143 13.36 14.40 4.20
N SER A 144 12.35 14.42 3.33
CA SER A 144 10.97 14.15 3.72
C SER A 144 10.66 12.65 3.83
N ILE A 145 9.59 12.31 4.55
CA ILE A 145 9.20 10.92 4.78
C ILE A 145 8.43 10.36 3.56
N ASN A 146 8.74 9.12 3.18
CA ASN A 146 7.80 8.31 2.43
C ASN A 146 6.84 7.65 3.41
N TRP A 147 5.62 8.17 3.47
CA TRP A 147 4.56 7.65 4.31
C TRP A 147 3.98 6.36 3.75
N GLY A 148 3.86 5.35 4.60
CA GLY A 148 2.93 4.26 4.41
C GLY A 148 1.51 4.79 4.58
N VAL A 149 0.62 4.39 3.68
CA VAL A 149 -0.79 4.76 3.70
C VAL A 149 -1.62 3.49 3.85
N ASP A 150 -2.68 3.54 4.65
CA ASP A 150 -3.64 2.44 4.76
C ASP A 150 -4.56 2.37 3.53
N ARG A 151 -5.51 1.42 3.54
CA ARG A 151 -6.48 1.22 2.46
C ARG A 151 -7.44 2.41 2.27
N GLU A 152 -7.61 3.24 3.29
CA GLU A 152 -8.47 4.43 3.29
C GLU A 152 -7.71 5.69 2.86
N GLY A 153 -6.39 5.60 2.73
CA GLY A 153 -5.53 6.69 2.31
C GLY A 153 -4.96 7.51 3.47
N ASN A 154 -5.13 7.07 4.72
CA ASN A 154 -4.54 7.73 5.87
C ASN A 154 -3.08 7.33 6.00
N GLN A 155 -2.20 8.29 6.28
CA GLN A 155 -0.80 8.03 6.59
C GLN A 155 -0.70 7.39 7.97
N ILE A 156 0.14 6.36 8.10
CA ILE A 156 0.29 5.60 9.34
C ILE A 156 1.72 5.75 9.85
N TYR A 157 1.90 5.99 11.14
CA TYR A 157 3.23 6.04 11.75
C TYR A 157 3.87 4.64 11.77
N ALA A 158 5.19 4.59 11.60
CA ALA A 158 5.99 3.42 11.89
C ALA A 158 5.92 3.08 13.39
N LYS A 159 6.07 1.81 13.72
CA LYS A 159 5.95 1.24 15.06
C LYS A 159 7.27 0.73 15.58
N LYS A 160 7.44 0.81 16.89
CA LYS A 160 8.52 0.13 17.60
C LYS A 160 8.22 -1.34 17.78
N GLU A 161 9.20 -2.13 18.20
CA GLU A 161 9.02 -3.55 18.52
C GLU A 161 7.89 -3.80 19.54
N ASN A 162 7.69 -2.86 20.48
CA ASN A 162 6.62 -2.97 21.47
C ASN A 162 5.20 -2.70 20.92
N GLY A 163 5.10 -2.29 19.65
CA GLY A 163 3.87 -1.97 18.93
C GLY A 163 3.41 -0.51 19.06
N ASP A 164 4.15 0.34 19.78
CA ASP A 164 3.84 1.77 19.86
C ASP A 164 4.31 2.48 18.60
N GLU A 165 3.46 3.34 18.06
CA GLU A 165 3.82 4.24 16.98
C GLU A 165 4.81 5.31 17.46
N TYR A 166 5.62 5.83 16.54
CA TYR A 166 6.56 6.89 16.87
C TYR A 166 6.71 7.93 15.76
N TYR A 167 6.90 9.17 16.19
CA TYR A 167 7.12 10.31 15.30
C TYR A 167 8.45 10.20 14.54
N PRO A 168 8.50 10.58 13.26
CA PRO A 168 9.76 10.71 12.54
C PRO A 168 10.61 11.83 13.16
N SER A 169 11.93 11.67 13.12
CA SER A 169 12.87 12.62 13.74
C SER A 169 12.93 13.98 13.04
N ASN A 170 12.42 14.09 11.81
CA ASN A 170 12.40 15.32 11.04
C ASN A 170 11.23 16.25 11.42
N GLY A 171 10.37 15.82 12.35
CA GLY A 171 9.26 16.62 12.87
C GLY A 171 8.02 16.67 11.97
N GLU A 172 7.95 15.85 10.92
CA GLU A 172 6.72 15.69 10.14
C GLU A 172 5.65 14.91 10.90
N PHE A 173 4.40 15.18 10.58
CA PHE A 173 3.24 14.47 11.12
C PHE A 173 2.53 13.71 10.02
N ALA A 174 2.05 12.52 10.34
CA ALA A 174 1.16 11.77 9.47
C ALA A 174 -0.14 12.56 9.33
N CYS A 175 -0.75 12.52 8.15
CA CYS A 175 -2.05 13.12 7.87
C CYS A 175 -3.08 12.05 7.51
N ASP A 176 -4.35 12.31 7.77
CA ASP A 176 -5.45 11.53 7.21
C ASP A 176 -5.57 11.76 5.69
N GLN A 177 -6.51 11.06 5.06
CA GLN A 177 -6.77 11.20 3.61
C GLN A 177 -7.20 12.63 3.18
N PHE A 178 -7.63 13.48 4.12
CA PHE A 178 -8.04 14.86 3.88
C PHE A 178 -6.93 15.88 4.16
N GLY A 179 -5.79 15.43 4.69
CA GLY A 179 -4.64 16.26 5.02
C GLY A 179 -4.60 16.75 6.47
N SER A 180 -5.54 16.33 7.32
CA SER A 180 -5.54 16.70 8.74
C SER A 180 -4.50 15.89 9.51
N PRO A 181 -3.68 16.53 10.37
CA PRO A 181 -2.61 15.84 11.08
C PRO A 181 -3.14 14.83 12.11
N GLN A 182 -2.37 13.76 12.31
CA GLN A 182 -2.70 12.66 13.22
C GLN A 182 -1.67 12.55 14.34
N TYR A 183 -2.09 12.04 15.50
CA TYR A 183 -1.16 11.70 16.58
C TYR A 183 -0.71 10.25 16.45
N ALA A 184 0.52 9.98 16.90
CA ALA A 184 0.96 8.62 17.12
C ALA A 184 0.19 8.02 18.31
N SER A 185 0.06 6.70 18.32
CA SER A 185 -0.64 5.95 19.36
C SER A 185 0.19 4.78 19.89
N THR A 186 0.04 4.50 21.18
CA THR A 186 0.54 3.26 21.78
C THR A 186 -0.18 2.06 21.18
N ARG A 187 0.37 0.86 21.34
CA ARG A 187 -0.28 -0.39 20.92
C ARG A 187 -1.71 -0.55 21.45
N ASP A 188 -2.00 0.02 22.62
CA ASP A 188 -3.31 -0.04 23.26
C ASP A 188 -4.25 1.13 22.83
N GLY A 189 -3.86 1.91 21.81
CA GLY A 189 -4.66 3.00 21.24
C GLY A 189 -4.60 4.32 22.01
N LYS A 190 -3.73 4.45 23.02
CA LYS A 190 -3.55 5.74 23.73
C LYS A 190 -2.72 6.71 22.91
N VAL A 191 -3.16 7.96 22.84
CA VAL A 191 -2.42 9.06 22.20
C VAL A 191 -1.03 9.25 22.81
N ILE A 192 -0.03 9.38 21.93
CA ILE A 192 1.33 9.81 22.25
C ILE A 192 1.44 11.24 21.76
N PHE A 193 1.71 12.20 22.64
CA PHE A 193 1.91 13.58 22.22
C PHE A 193 3.35 13.80 21.71
N PRO A 194 3.56 14.60 20.65
CA PRO A 194 4.90 14.97 20.23
C PRO A 194 5.59 15.81 21.30
N LEU A 195 6.91 15.68 21.41
CA LEU A 195 7.70 16.43 22.37
C LEU A 195 8.32 17.67 21.74
N ASP A 196 8.27 18.80 22.44
CA ASP A 196 9.00 20.00 22.07
C ASP A 196 10.51 19.83 22.31
N ALA A 197 11.29 20.84 21.91
CA ALA A 197 12.76 20.85 22.09
C ALA A 197 13.21 20.77 23.57
N TYR A 198 12.31 21.01 24.52
CA TYR A 198 12.55 20.92 25.96
C TYR A 198 12.05 19.60 26.56
N GLY A 199 11.46 18.72 25.74
CA GLY A 199 10.88 17.44 26.16
C GLY A 199 9.52 17.56 26.83
N ASN A 200 8.77 18.65 26.60
CA ASN A 200 7.37 18.75 27.02
C ASN A 200 6.45 18.24 25.91
N GLU A 201 5.35 17.59 26.29
CA GLU A 201 4.30 17.24 25.33
C GLU A 201 3.70 18.51 24.71
N SER A 202 3.38 18.45 23.42
CA SER A 202 2.79 19.53 22.64
C SER A 202 1.62 19.04 21.78
N TYR A 203 0.76 19.95 21.34
CA TYR A 203 -0.32 19.65 20.41
C TYR A 203 0.17 19.84 18.98
N ILE A 204 -0.24 18.95 18.09
CA ILE A 204 -0.12 19.17 16.67
C ILE A 204 -1.12 20.27 16.28
N LYS A 205 -0.65 21.21 15.46
CA LYS A 205 -1.45 22.32 14.97
C LYS A 205 -1.92 21.99 13.57
N ASP A 206 -3.22 22.07 13.34
CA ASP A 206 -3.76 22.02 12.00
C ASP A 206 -3.73 23.45 11.42
N ASP A 207 -2.76 23.68 10.54
CA ASP A 207 -2.58 24.97 9.87
C ASP A 207 -3.70 25.27 8.87
N ALA A 208 -4.47 24.28 8.40
CA ALA A 208 -5.58 24.47 7.47
C ALA A 208 -6.78 25.17 8.13
N ILE A 209 -7.00 24.92 9.43
CA ILE A 209 -8.06 25.56 10.22
C ILE A 209 -7.52 26.60 11.22
N GLY A 210 -6.20 26.78 11.28
CA GLY A 210 -5.54 27.75 12.16
C GLY A 210 -5.70 27.45 13.65
N ALA A 211 -6.13 26.24 14.01
CA ALA A 211 -6.41 25.82 15.38
C ALA A 211 -5.38 24.77 15.83
N SER A 212 -4.94 24.83 17.09
CA SER A 212 -4.34 23.67 17.74
C SER A 212 -5.46 22.64 17.95
N ASP A 213 -5.31 21.43 17.43
CA ASP A 213 -6.41 20.47 17.43
C ASP A 213 -6.93 20.22 18.84
N VAL A 214 -8.24 20.42 18.99
CA VAL A 214 -9.00 19.87 20.09
C VAL A 214 -9.18 18.40 19.75
N ILE A 215 -8.42 17.52 20.43
CA ILE A 215 -8.56 16.08 20.20
C ILE A 215 -9.92 15.64 20.78
N TYR A 216 -10.74 15.05 19.91
CA TYR A 216 -11.93 14.29 20.32
C TYR A 216 -11.56 12.81 20.34
N MET A 217 -11.70 12.16 21.49
CA MET A 217 -11.76 10.69 21.58
C MET A 217 -13.16 10.33 22.07
N ASP A 218 -13.91 9.51 21.32
CA ASP A 218 -15.24 9.03 21.70
C ASP A 218 -16.22 10.15 22.13
N ASP A 219 -16.31 11.24 21.35
CA ASP A 219 -17.09 12.45 21.65
C ASP A 219 -16.66 13.21 22.94
N VAL A 220 -15.51 12.88 23.52
CA VAL A 220 -14.92 13.58 24.66
C VAL A 220 -13.77 14.47 24.20
N VAL A 221 -13.90 15.78 24.47
CA VAL A 221 -12.79 16.72 24.35
C VAL A 221 -11.73 16.34 25.37
N LEU A 222 -10.53 15.95 24.90
CA LEU A 222 -9.40 15.74 25.80
C LEU A 222 -9.01 17.08 26.44
N ASP A 223 -9.13 17.16 27.77
CA ASP A 223 -8.76 18.34 28.54
C ASP A 223 -7.30 18.71 28.31
N ARG A 224 -7.04 20.02 28.24
CA ARG A 224 -5.76 20.63 27.84
C ARG A 224 -4.60 20.33 28.80
N TYR A 225 -4.07 19.12 28.81
CA TYR A 225 -2.87 18.77 29.57
C TYR A 225 -1.96 17.83 28.80
N ALA A 226 -1.35 18.36 27.74
CA ALA A 226 -0.02 17.90 27.34
C ALA A 226 0.89 18.14 28.57
N LYS A 227 1.40 17.08 29.17
CA LYS A 227 2.14 17.12 30.42
C LYS A 227 3.41 17.96 30.22
N LYS A 228 3.45 19.11 30.89
CA LYS A 228 4.70 19.85 31.08
C LYS A 228 5.62 19.02 31.95
N LYS A 229 6.85 18.76 31.48
CA LYS A 229 7.92 18.23 32.30
C LYS A 229 8.38 19.33 33.26
N THR A 230 7.61 19.59 34.30
CA THR A 230 8.07 20.46 35.38
C THR A 230 9.10 19.67 36.19
N PRO A 231 10.32 20.20 36.44
CA PRO A 231 11.18 19.60 37.44
C PRO A 231 10.48 19.75 38.79
N GLU A 232 10.26 18.64 39.49
CA GLU A 232 9.72 18.64 40.85
C GLU A 232 10.62 19.52 41.72
N LYS A 233 10.20 20.77 41.97
CA LYS A 233 10.75 21.54 43.08
C LYS A 233 10.21 20.90 44.36
N LYS A 234 11.02 20.03 44.97
CA LYS A 234 10.84 19.65 46.37
C LYS A 234 10.95 20.92 47.22
N PHE A 235 9.81 21.43 47.69
CA PHE A 235 9.82 22.42 48.76
C PHE A 235 10.07 21.68 50.07
N THR A 236 11.30 21.76 50.56
CA THR A 236 11.60 21.43 51.95
C THR A 236 11.04 22.54 52.83
N LEU A 237 9.92 22.28 53.51
CA LEU A 237 9.45 23.11 54.61
C LEU A 237 10.43 22.94 55.78
N PHE A 238 11.25 23.96 56.05
CA PHE A 238 11.94 24.07 57.32
C PHE A 238 10.94 24.63 58.34
N ASN A 239 10.63 23.83 59.36
CA ASN A 239 9.96 24.28 60.59
C ASN A 239 10.97 24.94 61.52
#